data_AF-E8UX16-F1
#
_entry.id   AF-E8UX16-F1
#
_cell.length_a   1.000
_cell.length_b   1.000
_cell.length_c   1.000
_cell.angle_alpha   90.00
_cell.angle_beta   90.00
_cell.angle_gamma   90.00
#
_symmetry.space_group_name_H-M   'P 1'
#
loop_
_entity.id
_entity.type
_entity.pdbx_description
1 polymer ?
#
loop_
_entity_poly.entity_id
_entity_poly.type
_entity_poly.pdbx_seq_one_letter_code
_entity_poly.pdbx_strand_id
1 'polypeptide(L)'
;MKGQVISQQEQFQDLKKQQTILNDTVLSDLFDSLESVSCEDVFAKWQGGGFDTGHWLLPALAGMKWYGKWIKSTTDAKPLVCYNDDGQLYSNQAMNGEASVAMMEFRGKVSATVVYDGVPMRGHLRKVDHNTLLGAVSGKSLPTGDAIVQDGRHQYFYLERVEEFPARFIEE
;
A
#
# COMPACT_ATOMS: atom_id res chain seq x y z
N MET A 1 -36.60 6.65 -8.84
CA MET A 1 -35.49 5.86 -9.43
C MET A 1 -34.56 5.49 -8.30
N LYS A 2 -34.47 4.21 -7.93
CA LYS A 2 -33.48 3.78 -6.93
C LYS A 2 -32.12 3.78 -7.65
N GLY A 3 -31.24 4.71 -7.28
CA GLY A 3 -29.86 4.69 -7.78
C GLY A 3 -29.24 3.34 -7.43
N GLN A 4 -28.61 2.69 -8.41
CA GLN A 4 -27.91 1.43 -8.20
C GLN A 4 -26.74 1.73 -7.25
N VAL A 5 -26.80 1.20 -6.03
CA VAL A 5 -25.68 1.29 -5.09
C VAL A 5 -24.61 0.34 -5.62
N ILE A 6 -23.54 0.90 -6.17
CA ILE A 6 -22.37 0.13 -6.59
C ILE A 6 -21.71 -0.48 -5.36
N SER A 7 -21.20 -1.71 -5.48
CA SER A 7 -20.46 -2.37 -4.42
C SER A 7 -19.10 -1.69 -4.18
N GLN A 8 -18.51 -1.91 -3.00
CA GLN A 8 -17.17 -1.40 -2.67
C GLN A 8 -16.10 -1.91 -3.65
N GLN A 9 -16.25 -3.15 -4.14
CA GLN A 9 -15.35 -3.74 -5.14
C GLN A 9 -15.50 -3.04 -6.49
N GLU A 10 -16.72 -2.78 -6.95
CA GLU A 10 -16.95 -2.03 -8.20
C GLU A 10 -16.40 -0.60 -8.10
N GLN A 11 -16.64 0.08 -6.96
CA GLN A 11 -16.07 1.41 -6.72
C GLN A 11 -14.54 1.40 -6.76
N PHE A 12 -13.90 0.41 -6.12
CA PHE A 12 -12.44 0.24 -6.20
C PHE A 12 -11.96 0.07 -7.64
N GLN A 13 -12.60 -0.83 -8.41
CA GLN A 13 -12.21 -1.09 -9.79
C GLN A 13 -12.40 0.13 -10.69
N ASP A 14 -13.45 0.92 -10.48
CA ASP A 14 -13.67 2.14 -11.23
C ASP A 14 -12.67 3.23 -10.89
N LEU A 15 -12.25 3.37 -9.63
CA LEU A 15 -11.16 4.25 -9.23
C LEU A 15 -9.82 3.81 -9.83
N LYS A 16 -9.54 2.50 -9.85
CA LYS A 16 -8.28 1.93 -10.38
C LYS A 16 -8.09 2.19 -11.87
N LYS A 17 -9.17 2.32 -12.64
CA LYS A 17 -9.15 2.64 -14.08
C LYS A 17 -8.84 4.11 -14.37
N GLN A 18 -8.97 4.99 -13.37
CA GLN A 18 -8.72 6.42 -13.58
C GLN A 18 -7.23 6.69 -13.69
N GLN A 19 -6.84 7.48 -14.68
CA GLN A 19 -5.45 7.88 -14.84
C GLN A 19 -4.98 8.75 -13.68
N THR A 20 -5.83 9.69 -13.25
CA THR A 20 -5.58 10.62 -12.13
C THR A 20 -6.88 10.87 -11.38
N ILE A 21 -6.81 10.93 -10.05
CA ILE A 21 -7.91 11.20 -9.14
C ILE A 21 -7.69 12.59 -8.54
N LEU A 22 -8.48 13.56 -8.99
CA LEU A 22 -8.36 14.97 -8.57
C LEU A 22 -8.98 15.24 -7.21
N ASN A 23 -10.05 14.52 -6.86
CA ASN A 23 -10.67 14.56 -5.54
C ASN A 23 -10.37 13.27 -4.80
N ASP A 24 -9.38 13.29 -3.92
CA ASP A 24 -8.93 12.12 -3.17
C ASP A 24 -9.87 11.73 -2.02
N THR A 25 -10.89 12.53 -1.70
CA THR A 25 -11.90 12.15 -0.68
C THR A 25 -12.63 10.86 -1.06
N VAL A 26 -12.79 10.58 -2.35
CA VAL A 26 -13.42 9.33 -2.82
C VAL A 26 -12.62 8.10 -2.39
N LEU A 27 -11.30 8.23 -2.24
CA LEU A 27 -10.42 7.16 -1.76
C LEU A 27 -10.51 7.04 -0.23
N SER A 28 -10.59 8.16 0.49
CA SER A 28 -10.81 8.11 1.94
C SER A 28 -12.16 7.52 2.31
N ASP A 29 -13.23 7.91 1.59
CA ASP A 29 -14.59 7.41 1.83
C ASP A 29 -14.68 5.91 1.54
N LEU A 30 -14.08 5.46 0.43
CA LEU A 30 -13.96 4.04 0.14
C LEU A 30 -13.20 3.34 1.26
N PHE A 31 -12.00 3.80 1.60
CA PHE A 31 -11.15 3.21 2.63
C PHE A 31 -11.86 3.08 3.99
N ASP A 32 -12.59 4.11 4.41
CA ASP A 32 -13.32 4.12 5.69
C ASP A 32 -14.47 3.11 5.69
N SER A 33 -15.09 2.86 4.53
CA SER A 33 -16.18 1.89 4.38
C SER A 33 -15.72 0.43 4.38
N LEU A 34 -14.48 0.14 4.00
CA LEU A 34 -13.95 -1.22 3.84
C LEU A 34 -13.71 -1.93 5.18
N GLU A 35 -13.78 -3.26 5.18
CA GLU A 35 -13.53 -4.08 6.38
C GLU A 35 -12.05 -4.02 6.82
N SER A 36 -11.81 -4.27 8.11
CA SER A 36 -10.46 -4.49 8.64
C SER A 36 -9.90 -5.84 8.20
N VAL A 37 -8.58 -5.96 8.24
CA VAL A 37 -7.86 -7.23 8.05
C VAL A 37 -6.98 -7.53 9.26
N SER A 38 -6.83 -8.82 9.58
CA SER A 38 -5.88 -9.32 10.57
C SER A 38 -4.45 -9.33 10.03
N CYS A 39 -3.45 -9.59 10.88
CA CYS A 39 -2.07 -9.73 10.42
C CYS A 39 -1.93 -10.96 9.50
N GLU A 40 -2.60 -12.05 9.85
CA GLU A 40 -2.58 -13.31 9.12
C GLU A 40 -3.19 -13.17 7.72
N ASP A 41 -4.24 -12.36 7.57
CA ASP A 41 -4.86 -12.07 6.27
C ASP A 41 -3.86 -11.45 5.28
N VAL A 42 -2.86 -10.70 5.78
CA VAL A 42 -1.93 -9.96 4.92
C VAL A 42 -0.63 -10.72 4.62
N PHE A 43 -0.42 -11.91 5.20
CA PHE A 43 0.74 -12.74 4.90
C PHE A 43 0.64 -13.27 3.46
N ALA A 44 1.41 -12.66 2.56
CA ALA A 44 1.43 -12.98 1.14
C ALA A 44 2.57 -12.31 0.40
N LYS A 45 2.73 -12.68 -0.87
CA LYS A 45 3.35 -11.85 -1.89
C LYS A 45 2.25 -10.97 -2.51
N TRP A 46 2.55 -9.70 -2.67
CA TRP A 46 1.61 -8.70 -3.16
C TRP A 46 2.23 -7.93 -4.31
N GLN A 47 1.55 -7.89 -5.46
CA GLN A 47 1.80 -6.89 -6.49
C GLN A 47 1.18 -5.57 -6.03
N GLY A 48 1.97 -4.50 -6.07
CA GLY A 48 1.55 -3.18 -5.64
C GLY A 48 1.18 -2.26 -6.79
N GLY A 49 0.31 -1.30 -6.51
CA GLY A 49 0.11 -0.12 -7.33
C GLY A 49 -0.39 1.05 -6.51
N GLY A 50 -0.40 2.25 -7.09
CA GLY A 50 -0.82 3.48 -6.42
C GLY A 50 -1.93 4.19 -7.16
N PHE A 51 -2.70 4.99 -6.44
CA PHE A 51 -3.64 5.93 -7.03
C PHE A 51 -2.93 7.27 -7.25
N ASP A 52 -2.94 7.76 -8.49
CA ASP A 52 -2.37 9.06 -8.81
C ASP A 52 -3.29 10.18 -8.33
N THR A 53 -2.87 10.84 -7.25
CA THR A 53 -3.54 12.01 -6.65
C THR A 53 -2.62 13.25 -6.70
N GLY A 54 -1.52 13.17 -7.47
CA GLY A 54 -0.44 14.16 -7.46
C GLY A 54 0.51 14.06 -6.26
N HIS A 55 0.36 13.04 -5.40
CA HIS A 55 1.25 12.83 -4.25
C HIS A 55 2.61 12.25 -4.69
N TRP A 56 3.71 12.76 -4.13
CA TRP A 56 5.09 12.48 -4.56
C TRP A 56 5.53 11.01 -4.41
N LEU A 57 4.95 10.28 -3.46
CA LEU A 57 5.37 8.92 -3.15
C LEU A 57 5.16 7.97 -4.34
N LEU A 58 4.09 8.16 -5.12
CA LEU A 58 3.83 7.32 -6.29
C LEU A 58 4.95 7.39 -7.35
N PRO A 59 5.35 8.56 -7.87
CA PRO A 59 6.47 8.64 -8.80
C PRO A 59 7.80 8.21 -8.17
N ALA A 60 8.01 8.41 -6.86
CA ALA A 60 9.21 7.91 -6.17
C ALA A 60 9.29 6.37 -6.18
N LEU A 61 8.17 5.68 -5.92
CA LEU A 61 8.07 4.21 -6.00
C LEU A 61 8.32 3.70 -7.43
N ALA A 62 7.78 4.40 -8.43
CA ALA A 62 8.04 4.07 -9.83
C ALA A 62 9.53 4.22 -10.19
N GLY A 63 10.18 5.29 -9.73
CA GLY A 63 11.61 5.55 -9.97
C GLY A 63 12.54 4.47 -9.41
N MET A 64 12.17 3.82 -8.30
CA MET A 64 12.90 2.68 -7.73
C MET A 64 12.45 1.31 -8.26
N LYS A 65 11.67 1.28 -9.34
CA LYS A 65 11.14 0.05 -9.97
C LYS A 65 10.39 -0.85 -8.96
N TRP A 66 9.58 -0.22 -8.09
CA TRP A 66 8.80 -0.93 -7.08
C TRP A 66 7.79 -1.89 -7.73
N TYR A 67 7.85 -3.16 -7.35
CA TYR A 67 6.89 -4.19 -7.75
C TYR A 67 5.77 -4.32 -6.73
N GLY A 68 6.10 -4.34 -5.43
CA GLY A 68 5.10 -4.61 -4.40
C GLY A 68 5.70 -4.95 -3.03
N LYS A 69 5.07 -5.89 -2.32
CA LYS A 69 5.42 -6.24 -0.94
C LYS A 69 5.53 -7.74 -0.77
N TRP A 70 6.36 -8.17 0.18
CA TRP A 70 6.35 -9.54 0.67
C TRP A 70 6.18 -9.55 2.18
N ILE A 71 5.04 -10.01 2.66
CA ILE A 71 4.78 -10.11 4.09
C ILE A 71 4.79 -11.59 4.45
N LYS A 72 5.82 -12.04 5.16
CA LYS A 72 5.96 -13.45 5.58
C LYS A 72 5.39 -13.67 6.98
N SER A 73 5.57 -12.70 7.87
CA SER A 73 5.07 -12.72 9.25
C SER A 73 4.94 -11.30 9.80
N THR A 74 4.55 -11.16 11.07
CA THR A 74 4.51 -9.87 11.76
C THR A 74 5.89 -9.21 11.93
N THR A 75 6.99 -9.97 11.86
CA THR A 75 8.35 -9.46 12.07
C THR A 75 9.27 -9.67 10.85
N ASP A 76 8.73 -10.14 9.73
CA ASP A 76 9.45 -10.29 8.46
C ASP A 76 8.51 -9.82 7.33
N ALA A 77 8.55 -8.52 7.07
CA ALA A 77 7.82 -7.90 5.98
C ALA A 77 8.75 -7.00 5.17
N LYS A 78 8.79 -7.23 3.86
CA LYS A 78 9.59 -6.51 2.87
C LYS A 78 8.68 -5.51 2.19
N PRO A 79 8.69 -4.23 2.61
CA PRO A 79 7.69 -3.27 2.17
C PRO A 79 7.99 -2.70 0.78
N LEU A 80 9.21 -2.90 0.28
CA LEU A 80 9.71 -2.43 -1.00
C LEU A 80 10.40 -3.59 -1.74
N VAL A 81 9.60 -4.48 -2.32
CA VAL A 81 10.10 -5.47 -3.28
C VAL A 81 10.26 -4.75 -4.61
N CYS A 82 11.49 -4.62 -5.10
CA CYS A 82 11.83 -3.85 -6.31
C CYS A 82 12.61 -4.70 -7.30
N TYR A 83 12.57 -4.33 -8.58
CA TYR A 83 13.46 -4.89 -9.59
C TYR A 83 14.86 -4.26 -9.54
N ASN A 84 15.90 -5.08 -9.61
CA ASN A 84 17.25 -4.63 -9.90
C ASN A 84 17.46 -4.48 -11.42
N ASP A 85 18.68 -4.12 -11.85
CA ASP A 85 18.99 -3.90 -13.27
C ASP A 85 19.05 -5.20 -14.09
N ASP A 86 19.26 -6.34 -13.43
CA ASP A 86 19.22 -7.68 -14.03
C ASP A 86 17.79 -8.25 -14.13
N GLY A 87 16.77 -7.49 -13.71
CA GLY A 87 15.37 -7.90 -13.72
C GLY A 87 15.00 -8.91 -12.63
N GLN A 88 15.83 -9.06 -11.60
CA GLN A 88 15.54 -9.87 -10.41
C GLN A 88 14.87 -8.99 -9.33
N LEU A 89 14.13 -9.62 -8.43
CA LEU A 89 13.49 -8.93 -7.30
C LEU A 89 14.36 -9.02 -6.05
N TYR A 90 14.40 -7.94 -5.27
CA TYR A 90 15.11 -7.91 -3.98
C TYR A 90 14.36 -7.02 -2.98
N SER A 91 14.76 -7.07 -1.70
CA SER A 91 14.23 -6.21 -0.65
C SER A 91 14.99 -4.88 -0.64
N ASN A 92 14.44 -3.85 -1.26
CA ASN A 92 15.08 -2.54 -1.33
C ASN A 92 15.00 -1.82 0.03
N GLN A 93 16.16 -1.55 0.62
CA GLN A 93 16.30 -0.96 1.96
C GLN A 93 16.34 0.59 1.96
N ALA A 94 15.91 1.26 0.88
CA ALA A 94 15.95 2.73 0.76
C ALA A 94 15.23 3.49 1.90
N MET A 95 14.36 2.82 2.65
CA MET A 95 13.67 3.35 3.82
C MET A 95 14.33 2.97 5.16
N ASN A 96 15.66 2.78 5.13
CA ASN A 96 16.49 2.45 6.29
C ASN A 96 16.07 1.15 7.00
N GLY A 97 15.71 0.13 6.23
CA GLY A 97 15.28 -1.16 6.77
C GLY A 97 14.05 -1.73 6.06
N GLU A 98 13.56 -2.82 6.64
CA GLU A 98 12.34 -3.50 6.23
C GLU A 98 11.13 -2.97 7.03
N ALA A 99 10.17 -3.84 7.32
CA ALA A 99 8.99 -3.50 8.08
C ALA A 99 8.55 -4.65 8.99
N SER A 100 7.76 -4.26 9.98
CA SER A 100 6.94 -5.14 10.79
C SER A 100 5.45 -4.97 10.44
N VAL A 101 4.60 -5.89 10.88
CA VAL A 101 3.14 -5.76 10.80
C VAL A 101 2.55 -5.77 12.21
N ALA A 102 1.69 -4.79 12.49
CA ALA A 102 0.98 -4.69 13.76
C ALA A 102 -0.48 -4.30 13.53
N MET A 103 -1.34 -4.63 14.50
CA MET A 103 -2.71 -4.11 14.55
C MET A 103 -2.66 -2.68 15.09
N MET A 104 -3.08 -1.70 14.29
CA MET A 104 -3.11 -0.28 14.67
C MET A 104 -4.46 0.34 14.34
N GLU A 105 -4.88 1.29 15.17
CA GLU A 105 -6.05 2.14 14.89
C GLU A 105 -5.66 3.22 13.88
N PHE A 106 -6.50 3.37 12.86
CA PHE A 106 -6.46 4.50 11.94
C PHE A 106 -7.85 4.79 11.38
N ARG A 107 -8.28 6.05 11.50
CA ARG A 107 -9.58 6.56 11.04
C ARG A 107 -10.78 5.79 11.64
N GLY A 108 -10.73 5.57 12.96
CA GLY A 108 -11.79 4.96 13.75
C GLY A 108 -11.83 3.43 13.70
N LYS A 109 -10.86 2.76 13.08
CA LYS A 109 -10.91 1.30 12.88
C LYS A 109 -9.52 0.66 12.99
N VAL A 110 -9.41 -0.40 13.79
CA VAL A 110 -8.16 -1.18 13.94
C VAL A 110 -7.97 -2.11 12.75
N SER A 111 -6.76 -2.21 12.21
CA SER A 111 -6.40 -3.10 11.09
C SER A 111 -4.93 -3.45 11.10
N ALA A 112 -4.56 -4.52 10.38
CA ALA A 112 -3.17 -4.78 10.05
C ALA A 112 -2.55 -3.59 9.31
N THR A 113 -1.37 -3.22 9.77
CA THR A 113 -0.64 -2.05 9.32
C THR A 113 0.80 -2.44 9.12
N VAL A 114 1.34 -2.13 7.94
CA VAL A 114 2.77 -2.27 7.66
C VAL A 114 3.49 -1.08 8.30
N VAL A 115 4.33 -1.34 9.30
CA VAL A 115 5.11 -0.34 10.03
C VAL A 115 6.53 -0.39 9.50
N TYR A 116 6.98 0.67 8.84
CA TYR A 116 8.36 0.74 8.36
C TYR A 116 9.29 0.92 9.57
N ASP A 117 10.31 0.08 9.69
CA ASP A 117 11.14 0.04 10.90
C ASP A 117 12.12 1.24 10.95
N GLY A 118 12.61 1.66 9.78
CA GLY A 118 13.65 2.69 9.65
C GLY A 118 13.16 4.13 9.51
N VAL A 119 11.87 4.35 9.25
CA VAL A 119 11.29 5.67 8.97
C VAL A 119 9.89 5.80 9.57
N PRO A 120 9.40 7.01 9.89
CA PRO A 120 8.12 7.20 10.58
C PRO A 120 6.89 7.02 9.67
N MET A 121 6.89 6.00 8.80
CA MET A 121 5.87 5.70 7.79
C MET A 121 5.11 4.41 8.13
N ARG A 122 3.80 4.42 7.90
CA ARG A 122 2.89 3.28 8.11
C ARG A 122 1.93 3.15 6.95
N GLY A 123 1.66 1.93 6.49
CA GLY A 123 0.63 1.61 5.51
C GLY A 123 -0.51 0.84 6.13
N HIS A 124 -1.64 1.51 6.39
CA HIS A 124 -2.84 0.92 7.00
C HIS A 124 -3.65 0.18 5.94
N LEU A 125 -4.05 -1.07 6.19
CA LEU A 125 -4.68 -1.92 5.17
C LEU A 125 -6.16 -2.17 5.45
N ARG A 126 -6.96 -2.22 4.38
CA ARG A 126 -8.38 -2.57 4.39
C ARG A 126 -8.70 -3.57 3.30
N LYS A 127 -9.70 -4.42 3.55
CA LYS A 127 -10.09 -5.48 2.64
C LYS A 127 -10.98 -4.95 1.54
N VAL A 128 -10.58 -5.10 0.28
CA VAL A 128 -11.47 -4.90 -0.88
C VAL A 128 -12.15 -6.22 -1.22
N ASP A 129 -11.36 -7.29 -1.30
CA ASP A 129 -11.82 -8.67 -1.48
C ASP A 129 -10.82 -9.67 -0.87
N HIS A 130 -10.89 -10.96 -1.20
CA HIS A 130 -9.99 -11.99 -0.66
C HIS A 130 -8.52 -11.83 -1.11
N ASN A 131 -8.30 -11.26 -2.29
CA ASN A 131 -7.02 -11.11 -2.96
C ASN A 131 -6.62 -9.64 -3.15
N THR A 132 -7.43 -8.68 -2.72
CA THR A 132 -7.17 -7.25 -2.93
C THR A 132 -7.28 -6.48 -1.63
N LEU A 133 -6.27 -5.67 -1.32
CA LEU A 133 -6.27 -4.72 -0.22
C LEU A 133 -6.14 -3.29 -0.74
N LEU A 134 -6.82 -2.36 -0.06
CA LEU A 134 -6.60 -0.93 -0.19
C LEU A 134 -5.75 -0.45 0.99
N GLY A 135 -4.74 0.36 0.70
CA GLY A 135 -3.79 0.88 1.66
C GLY A 135 -3.81 2.41 1.73
N ALA A 136 -3.66 2.96 2.93
CA ALA A 136 -3.49 4.39 3.17
C ALA A 136 -2.17 4.64 3.92
N VAL A 137 -1.33 5.52 3.38
CA VAL A 137 -0.05 5.87 4.01
C VAL A 137 -0.24 6.98 5.03
N SER A 138 0.31 6.80 6.22
CA SER A 138 0.41 7.84 7.25
C SER A 138 1.85 7.96 7.75
N GLY A 139 2.25 9.14 8.19
CA GLY A 139 3.62 9.36 8.63
C GLY A 139 3.93 10.79 8.98
N LYS A 140 5.15 10.99 9.47
CA LYS A 140 5.80 12.31 9.54
C LYS A 140 6.67 12.49 8.30
N SER A 141 7.22 13.68 8.09
CA SER A 141 8.18 13.90 7.01
C SER A 141 9.37 12.94 7.09
N LEU A 142 9.86 12.52 5.93
CA LEU A 142 11.08 11.75 5.81
C LEU A 142 12.31 12.63 6.07
N PRO A 143 13.47 12.03 6.39
CA PRO A 143 14.73 12.77 6.48
C PRO A 143 15.11 13.57 5.22
N THR A 144 14.58 13.19 4.05
CA THR A 144 14.74 13.90 2.78
C THR A 144 13.98 15.23 2.72
N GLY A 145 13.06 15.48 3.66
CA GLY A 145 12.21 16.66 3.73
C GLY A 145 10.78 16.45 3.22
N ASP A 146 10.53 15.36 2.49
CA ASP A 146 9.22 15.06 1.92
C ASP A 146 8.20 14.69 3.01
N ALA A 147 7.09 15.43 3.07
CA ALA A 147 5.99 15.10 3.97
C ALA A 147 5.22 13.86 3.47
N ILE A 148 5.05 12.85 4.34
CA ILE A 148 4.26 11.64 4.04
C ILE A 148 2.76 11.94 3.93
N VAL A 149 2.29 12.95 4.69
CA VAL A 149 0.92 13.46 4.62
C VAL A 149 1.03 14.93 4.19
N GLN A 150 0.57 15.25 2.98
CA GLN A 150 0.70 16.59 2.39
C GLN A 150 -0.64 17.32 2.44
N ASP A 151 -0.71 18.41 3.21
CA ASP A 151 -1.95 19.19 3.39
C ASP A 151 -3.14 18.33 3.87
N GLY A 152 -2.87 17.36 4.73
CA GLY A 152 -3.86 16.40 5.23
C GLY A 152 -4.20 15.25 4.28
N ARG A 153 -3.56 15.19 3.10
CA ARG A 153 -3.78 14.17 2.08
C ARG A 153 -2.82 13.01 2.24
N HIS A 154 -3.34 11.80 2.07
CA HIS A 154 -2.61 10.54 2.16
C HIS A 154 -2.28 10.00 0.76
N GLN A 155 -1.14 9.34 0.59
CA GLN A 155 -0.99 8.43 -0.54
C GLN A 155 -1.87 7.19 -0.32
N TYR A 156 -2.74 6.89 -1.28
CA TYR A 156 -3.46 5.62 -1.34
C TYR A 156 -2.79 4.66 -2.31
N PHE A 157 -2.73 3.39 -1.94
CA PHE A 157 -2.15 2.31 -2.74
C PHE A 157 -3.04 1.08 -2.68
N TYR A 158 -2.79 0.10 -3.55
CA TYR A 158 -3.45 -1.19 -3.49
C TYR A 158 -2.44 -2.32 -3.58
N LEU A 159 -2.84 -3.47 -3.08
CA LEU A 159 -2.08 -4.71 -3.10
C LEU A 159 -2.96 -5.82 -3.66
N GLU A 160 -2.47 -6.50 -4.70
CA GLU A 160 -3.13 -7.65 -5.31
C GLU A 160 -2.28 -8.90 -5.05
N ARG A 161 -2.89 -9.92 -4.46
CA ARG A 161 -2.21 -11.14 -4.03
C ARG A 161 -1.67 -11.87 -5.26
N VAL A 162 -0.42 -12.33 -5.18
CA VAL A 162 0.18 -13.21 -6.19
C VAL A 162 0.67 -14.49 -5.53
N GLU A 163 0.53 -15.61 -6.24
CA GLU A 163 1.03 -16.91 -5.78
C GLU A 163 2.56 -16.94 -5.81
N GLU A 164 3.13 -16.49 -6.93
CA GLU A 164 4.56 -16.41 -7.18
C GLU A 164 4.96 -15.02 -7.64
N PHE A 165 6.23 -14.68 -7.42
CA PHE A 165 6.78 -13.49 -8.03
C PHE A 165 6.99 -13.69 -9.53
N PRO A 166 6.85 -12.63 -10.34
CA PRO A 166 7.09 -12.71 -11.79
C PRO A 166 8.57 -12.87 -12.15
N ALA A 167 9.48 -12.72 -11.18
CA ALA A 167 10.92 -12.89 -11.34
C ALA A 167 11.53 -13.49 -10.08
N ARG A 168 12.75 -14.03 -10.21
CA ARG A 168 13.50 -14.60 -9.09
C ARG A 168 13.71 -13.53 -8.02
N PHE A 169 13.32 -13.86 -6.78
CA PHE A 169 13.71 -13.08 -5.61
C PHE A 169 15.13 -13.48 -5.15
N ILE A 170 15.98 -12.50 -4.89
CA ILE A 170 17.32 -12.67 -4.35
C ILE A 170 17.41 -12.04 -2.96
N GLU A 171 18.12 -12.72 -2.06
CA GLU A 171 18.53 -12.14 -0.79
C GLU A 171 19.89 -11.48 -1.04
N GLU A 172 19.95 -10.16 -0.84
CA GLU A 172 21.19 -9.37 -0.90
C GLU A 172 21.89 -9.31 0.46
#